data_AF-A0A2G2DXK3-F1
#
_entry.id   AF-A0A2G2DXK3-F1
#
_cell.length_a   1.000
_cell.length_b   1.000
_cell.length_c   1.000
_cell.angle_alpha   90.00
_cell.angle_beta   90.00
_cell.angle_gamma   90.00
#
_symmetry.space_group_name_H-M   'P 1'
#
loop_
_entity.id
_entity.type
_entity.pdbx_description
1 polymer ?
#
loop_
_entity_poly.entity_id
_entity_poly.type
_entity_poly.pdbx_seq_one_letter_code
_entity_poly.pdbx_strand_id
1 'polypeptide(L)'
;MKQQERIDKILKAVKSRVQDEVGSLLGTVFLLDAESYERTSKADGFDQLQGKQICAEMDITGDISGKGCLLLGVKDAIRLGGTLIMLPESELDEVIGREDYSEEIEDSFGEIANIIAGSFTKDFEEMYPKSCRFVRKKQQKIVPAKVEIESDDPVEDKQLYRVRWSMELDGASMGDMVLLLPAATFELEEAVATEGAESADAEKSEPQSEQADGASEAGEVVSENNSPPKVDFLKQKKRVDRLLDECQGRLQSEIGGLLGVTVVLSDIRNYFSKKEEFFEECVGGKKVIADFEVVGDVEDKSFFCIGVKDAVYLGGTLIMLPPSELEATVNEEDFGEDAQDAYGEIANIVSGVYTAVFEEQYIKKFRFIKKGLSKVVPAKVDTDSDEPFPDALYYVSSLSLDVDGKGLGKVQMLFPAAMLDLHPPELEAEASVSPDATSEAAVSSAKEKETIGTEEVADGQDAKIDTNAEEGASRKNAKLDIAKQKARVDKVLVQCQKKMQDEVSSLLGTDVVMENIDNKLINKEDFFFEEVSGKQVLATMDVVGDI
;
A
#
# COMPACT_ATOMS: atom_id res chain seq x y z
N MET A 1 32.54 -3.08 2.91
CA MET A 1 32.10 -4.06 3.93
C MET A 1 32.57 -3.75 5.34
N LYS A 2 33.86 -3.49 5.62
CA LYS A 2 34.37 -3.29 7.01
C LYS A 2 33.72 -2.15 7.82
N GLN A 3 33.24 -1.09 7.16
CA GLN A 3 32.66 0.06 7.87
C GLN A 3 31.22 -0.21 8.34
N GLN A 4 30.41 -0.85 7.51
CA GLN A 4 29.04 -1.22 7.87
C GLN A 4 29.02 -2.19 9.05
N GLU A 5 29.83 -3.24 9.03
CA GLU A 5 29.98 -4.18 10.15
C GLU A 5 30.39 -3.49 11.45
N ARG A 6 31.22 -2.43 11.37
CA ARG A 6 31.58 -1.62 12.53
C ARG A 6 30.38 -0.84 13.04
N ILE A 7 29.65 -0.13 12.18
CA ILE A 7 28.46 0.62 12.57
C ILE A 7 27.42 -0.32 13.18
N ASP A 8 27.15 -1.47 12.58
CA ASP A 8 26.22 -2.47 13.10
C ASP A 8 26.62 -2.97 14.49
N LYS A 9 27.92 -3.17 14.72
CA LYS A 9 28.44 -3.54 16.03
C LYS A 9 28.23 -2.43 17.08
N ILE A 10 28.38 -1.16 16.69
CA ILE A 10 28.13 -0.03 17.59
C ILE A 10 26.63 0.07 17.89
N LEU A 11 25.78 -0.03 16.87
CA LEU A 11 24.33 0.02 17.01
C LEU A 11 23.79 -1.11 17.91
N LYS A 12 24.42 -2.29 17.91
CA LYS A 12 24.13 -3.37 18.86
C LYS A 12 24.45 -2.99 20.31
N ALA A 13 25.56 -2.29 20.54
CA ALA A 13 25.88 -1.79 21.87
C ALA A 13 24.89 -0.70 22.31
N VAL A 14 24.59 0.24 21.39
CA VAL A 14 23.58 1.28 21.60
C VAL A 14 22.23 0.69 21.96
N LYS A 15 21.78 -0.34 21.24
CA LYS A 15 20.53 -1.03 21.52
C LYS A 15 20.47 -1.52 22.98
N SER A 16 21.50 -2.23 23.44
CA SER A 16 21.58 -2.71 24.83
C SER A 16 21.55 -1.55 25.83
N ARG A 17 22.29 -0.47 25.55
CA ARG A 17 22.33 0.71 26.43
C ARG A 17 20.99 1.44 26.47
N VAL A 18 20.31 1.58 25.33
CA VAL A 18 18.97 2.17 25.26
C VAL A 18 17.98 1.34 26.07
N GLN A 19 18.02 0.01 25.97
CA GLN A 19 17.17 -0.87 26.80
C GLN A 19 17.38 -0.61 28.30
N ASP A 20 18.64 -0.58 28.73
CA ASP A 20 19.00 -0.39 30.14
C ASP A 20 18.61 1.02 30.63
N GLU A 21 18.97 2.08 29.88
CA GLU A 21 18.75 3.46 30.30
C GLU A 21 17.27 3.85 30.23
N VAL A 22 16.54 3.47 29.17
CA VAL A 22 15.10 3.76 29.04
C VAL A 22 14.29 2.88 30.01
N GLY A 23 14.61 1.59 30.15
CA GLY A 23 13.94 0.73 31.12
C GLY A 23 14.13 1.22 32.56
N SER A 24 15.35 1.64 32.91
CA SER A 24 15.62 2.24 34.22
C SER A 24 14.89 3.56 34.42
N LEU A 25 14.74 4.38 33.38
CA LEU A 25 14.01 5.66 33.46
C LEU A 25 12.51 5.43 33.71
N LEU A 26 11.92 4.47 33.00
CA LEU A 26 10.50 4.14 33.11
C LEU A 26 10.18 3.31 34.37
N GLY A 27 11.19 2.69 34.99
CA GLY A 27 11.00 1.80 36.13
C GLY A 27 10.33 0.48 35.74
N THR A 28 10.42 0.08 34.47
CA THR A 28 9.84 -1.16 33.94
C THR A 28 10.76 -1.82 32.91
N VAL A 29 10.45 -3.05 32.51
CA VAL A 29 11.23 -3.79 31.52
C VAL A 29 10.94 -3.22 30.13
N PHE A 30 11.96 -2.66 29.48
CA PHE A 30 11.91 -2.20 28.10
C PHE A 30 12.85 -3.05 27.24
N LEU A 31 12.31 -3.76 26.27
CA LEU A 31 13.06 -4.62 25.37
C LEU A 31 13.06 -4.07 23.95
N LEU A 32 14.22 -4.21 23.32
CA LEU A 32 14.40 -4.01 21.90
C LEU A 32 14.80 -5.36 21.32
N ASP A 33 14.10 -5.81 20.29
CA ASP A 33 14.35 -7.09 19.65
C ASP A 33 14.64 -6.93 18.16
N ALA A 34 13.91 -7.66 17.30
CA ALA A 34 14.15 -7.84 15.87
C ALA A 34 14.85 -6.64 15.24
N GLU A 35 16.09 -6.84 14.81
CA GLU A 35 16.94 -5.78 14.27
C GLU A 35 17.08 -5.91 12.75
N SER A 36 16.88 -4.81 12.04
CA SER A 36 17.26 -4.72 10.63
C SER A 36 18.09 -3.46 10.40
N TYR A 37 19.19 -3.63 9.67
CA TYR A 37 20.09 -2.56 9.26
C TYR A 37 20.18 -2.55 7.75
N GLU A 38 19.79 -1.45 7.12
CA GLU A 38 19.85 -1.35 5.67
C GLU A 38 20.07 0.07 5.19
N ARG A 39 20.61 0.20 3.98
CA ARG A 39 20.67 1.49 3.29
C ARG A 39 19.35 1.70 2.57
N THR A 40 18.83 2.91 2.65
CA THR A 40 17.54 3.26 2.07
C THR A 40 17.56 4.69 1.53
N SER A 41 16.66 5.01 0.61
CA SER A 41 16.41 6.40 0.21
C SER A 41 15.50 7.07 1.24
N LYS A 42 15.40 8.41 1.23
CA LYS A 42 14.42 9.10 2.08
C LYS A 42 13.00 8.61 1.78
N ALA A 43 12.62 8.54 0.50
CA ALA A 43 11.33 8.05 0.07
C ALA A 43 11.01 6.65 0.62
N ASP A 44 11.92 5.68 0.41
CA ASP A 44 11.69 4.29 0.84
C ASP A 44 11.71 4.15 2.38
N GLY A 45 12.47 5.02 3.07
CA GLY A 45 12.53 5.08 4.52
C GLY A 45 11.18 5.45 5.14
N PHE A 46 10.50 6.46 4.59
CA PHE A 46 9.18 6.92 5.07
C PHE A 46 8.02 6.09 4.50
N ASP A 47 8.10 5.59 3.27
CA ASP A 47 7.02 4.80 2.63
C ASP A 47 6.70 3.51 3.39
N GLN A 48 7.63 2.96 4.17
CA GLN A 48 7.40 1.72 4.91
C GLN A 48 6.68 1.94 6.25
N LEU A 49 6.68 3.18 6.76
CA LEU A 49 6.02 3.54 8.02
C LEU A 49 4.50 3.65 7.84
N GLN A 50 3.75 3.44 8.92
CA GLN A 50 2.30 3.47 8.94
C GLN A 50 1.77 4.44 9.99
N GLY A 51 0.62 5.05 9.73
CA GLY A 51 -0.03 5.98 10.66
C GLY A 51 0.80 7.23 10.97
N LYS A 52 0.40 7.96 12.02
CA LYS A 52 1.10 9.16 12.49
C LYS A 52 2.36 8.74 13.27
N GLN A 53 3.46 9.44 13.03
CA GLN A 53 4.75 9.21 13.67
C GLN A 53 5.15 10.43 14.49
N ILE A 54 5.85 10.20 15.60
CA ILE A 54 6.63 11.23 16.28
C ILE A 54 8.05 11.16 15.74
N CYS A 55 8.50 12.26 15.14
CA CYS A 55 9.83 12.42 14.60
C CYS A 55 10.65 13.32 15.51
N ALA A 56 11.61 12.75 16.24
CA ALA A 56 12.61 13.49 16.99
C ALA A 56 13.86 13.68 16.12
N GLU A 57 14.12 14.92 15.70
CA GLU A 57 15.28 15.27 14.89
C GLU A 57 16.55 15.20 15.72
N MET A 58 17.58 14.58 15.15
CA MET A 58 18.87 14.36 15.79
C MET A 58 19.97 15.00 14.95
N ASP A 59 20.64 15.99 15.53
CA ASP A 59 21.88 16.51 14.98
C ASP A 59 23.05 15.64 15.43
N ILE A 60 23.89 15.29 14.47
CA ILE A 60 25.18 14.63 14.69
C ILE A 60 26.24 15.72 14.57
N THR A 61 27.06 15.90 15.60
CA THR A 61 28.08 16.95 15.69
C THR A 61 29.42 16.38 16.17
N GLY A 62 30.54 16.98 15.79
CA GLY A 62 31.89 16.50 16.15
C GLY A 62 32.84 16.54 14.96
N ASP A 63 33.73 15.55 14.86
CA ASP A 63 34.58 15.33 13.68
C ASP A 63 33.78 14.93 12.44
N ILE A 64 32.57 14.41 12.64
CA ILE A 64 31.57 14.17 11.61
C ILE A 64 30.30 14.93 11.94
N SER A 65 29.58 15.36 10.91
CA SER A 65 28.32 16.08 11.05
C SER A 65 27.26 15.53 10.11
N GLY A 66 26.00 15.64 10.51
CA GLY A 66 24.85 15.26 9.71
C GLY A 66 23.56 15.39 10.49
N LYS A 67 22.42 15.24 9.80
CA LYS A 67 21.10 15.20 10.41
C LYS A 67 20.50 13.82 10.25
N GLY A 68 20.01 13.27 11.35
CA GLY A 68 19.20 12.05 11.38
C GLY A 68 17.88 12.29 12.11
N CYS A 69 17.06 11.26 12.20
CA CYS A 69 15.84 11.33 12.99
C CYS A 69 15.49 9.98 13.64
N LEU A 70 14.88 10.07 14.81
CA LEU A 70 14.25 8.96 15.52
C LEU A 70 12.74 9.02 15.28
N LEU A 71 12.15 7.91 14.85
CA LEU A 71 10.76 7.77 14.45
C LEU A 71 10.09 6.68 15.29
N LEU A 72 8.97 7.02 15.91
CA LEU A 72 8.09 6.10 16.64
C LEU A 72 6.64 6.34 16.23
N GLY A 73 5.81 5.29 16.25
CA GLY A 73 4.36 5.45 16.12
C GLY A 73 3.80 6.35 17.22
N VAL A 74 2.82 7.21 16.90
CA VAL A 74 2.25 8.15 17.89
C VAL A 74 1.71 7.42 19.13
N LYS A 75 1.09 6.25 18.95
CA LYS A 75 0.58 5.42 20.05
C LYS A 75 1.70 4.90 20.95
N ASP A 76 2.82 4.51 20.35
CA ASP A 76 3.99 4.04 21.09
C ASP A 76 4.69 5.18 21.84
N ALA A 77 4.79 6.36 21.22
CA ALA A 77 5.33 7.56 21.87
C ALA A 77 4.43 8.01 23.05
N ILE A 78 3.10 7.96 22.89
CA ILE A 78 2.14 8.19 23.98
C ILE A 78 2.33 7.17 25.09
N ARG A 79 2.46 5.89 24.76
CA ARG A 79 2.68 4.83 25.75
C ARG A 79 3.95 5.09 26.56
N LEU A 80 5.08 5.34 25.90
CA LEU A 80 6.35 5.64 26.57
C LEU A 80 6.29 6.92 27.41
N GLY A 81 5.80 8.03 26.85
CA GLY A 81 5.69 9.31 27.56
C GLY A 81 4.71 9.26 28.73
N GLY A 82 3.54 8.64 28.53
CA GLY A 82 2.51 8.46 29.53
C GLY A 82 2.95 7.55 30.69
N THR A 83 3.69 6.46 30.40
CA THR A 83 4.30 5.63 31.45
C THR A 83 5.31 6.42 32.27
N LEU A 84 6.13 7.28 31.65
CA LEU A 84 7.12 8.09 32.37
C LEU A 84 6.49 9.05 33.39
N ILE A 85 5.34 9.65 33.05
CA ILE A 85 4.59 10.53 33.97
C ILE A 85 3.58 9.77 34.84
N MET A 86 3.65 8.44 34.84
CA MET A 86 2.81 7.56 35.67
C MET A 86 1.31 7.75 35.42
N LEU A 87 0.89 7.95 34.16
CA LEU A 87 -0.53 7.92 33.82
C LEU A 87 -1.13 6.56 34.23
N PRO A 88 -2.30 6.54 34.90
CA PRO A 88 -3.03 5.30 35.16
C PRO A 88 -3.30 4.55 33.85
N GLU A 89 -3.21 3.22 33.87
CA GLU A 89 -3.34 2.37 32.68
C GLU A 89 -4.64 2.63 31.90
N SER A 90 -5.76 2.84 32.59
CA SER A 90 -7.05 3.17 31.97
C SER A 90 -7.05 4.53 31.26
N GLU A 91 -6.39 5.53 31.83
CA GLU A 91 -6.27 6.86 31.22
C GLU A 91 -5.30 6.80 30.04
N LEU A 92 -4.21 6.06 30.18
CA LEU A 92 -3.23 5.86 29.13
C LEU A 92 -3.86 5.19 27.90
N ASP A 93 -4.65 4.14 28.07
CA ASP A 93 -5.34 3.47 26.96
C ASP A 93 -6.37 4.38 26.27
N GLU A 94 -7.05 5.25 27.02
CA GLU A 94 -7.97 6.26 26.45
C GLU A 94 -7.21 7.28 25.58
N VAL A 95 -6.09 7.79 26.10
CA VAL A 95 -5.23 8.76 25.41
C VAL A 95 -4.60 8.13 24.15
N ILE A 96 -4.13 6.88 24.25
CA ILE A 96 -3.63 6.09 23.11
C ILE A 96 -4.73 5.89 22.06
N GLY A 97 -5.94 5.55 22.48
CA GLY A 97 -7.08 5.34 21.60
C GLY A 97 -7.46 6.60 20.81
N ARG A 98 -7.30 7.78 21.42
CA ARG A 98 -7.53 9.09 20.78
C ARG A 98 -6.32 9.63 20.01
N GLU A 99 -5.16 9.00 20.14
CA GLU A 99 -3.88 9.53 19.65
C GLU A 99 -3.59 10.95 20.15
N ASP A 100 -3.96 11.23 21.41
CA ASP A 100 -3.82 12.55 22.02
C ASP A 100 -2.40 12.76 22.56
N TYR A 101 -1.52 13.22 21.69
CA TYR A 101 -0.13 13.56 22.03
C TYR A 101 -0.05 14.98 22.60
N SER A 102 -0.41 15.12 23.88
CA SER A 102 -0.43 16.38 24.61
C SER A 102 0.97 16.92 24.93
N GLU A 103 1.07 18.20 25.31
CA GLU A 103 2.34 18.86 25.67
C GLU A 103 3.09 18.11 26.80
N GLU A 104 2.38 17.62 27.82
CA GLU A 104 2.98 16.85 28.92
C GLU A 104 3.60 15.52 28.44
N ILE A 105 2.91 14.84 27.52
CA ILE A 105 3.38 13.57 26.93
C ILE A 105 4.53 13.85 25.96
N GLU A 106 4.44 14.94 25.21
CA GLU A 106 5.50 15.44 24.33
C GLU A 106 6.78 15.72 25.11
N ASP A 107 6.73 16.47 26.20
CA ASP A 107 7.90 16.76 27.03
C ASP A 107 8.51 15.48 27.60
N SER A 108 7.65 14.57 28.08
CA SER A 108 8.06 13.32 28.70
C SER A 108 8.72 12.37 27.69
N PHE A 109 8.12 12.20 26.51
CA PHE A 109 8.77 11.46 25.43
C PHE A 109 10.05 12.17 24.96
N GLY A 110 10.09 13.50 24.99
CA GLY A 110 11.28 14.29 24.69
C GLY A 110 12.46 13.95 25.59
N GLU A 111 12.21 13.65 26.87
CA GLU A 111 13.24 13.16 27.79
C GLU A 111 13.71 11.74 27.43
N ILE A 112 12.80 10.85 27.03
CA ILE A 112 13.16 9.52 26.54
C ILE A 112 14.03 9.62 25.29
N ALA A 113 13.66 10.47 24.33
CA ALA A 113 14.43 10.72 23.12
C ALA A 113 15.81 11.35 23.42
N ASN A 114 15.91 12.20 24.45
CA ASN A 114 17.20 12.72 24.94
C ASN A 114 18.09 11.59 25.50
N ILE A 115 17.53 10.66 26.28
CA ILE A 115 18.27 9.51 26.81
C ILE A 115 18.75 8.59 25.68
N ILE A 116 17.90 8.36 24.67
CA ILE A 116 18.29 7.61 23.47
C ILE A 116 19.46 8.31 22.78
N ALA A 117 19.37 9.60 22.48
CA ALA A 117 20.47 10.37 21.88
C ALA A 117 21.76 10.33 22.74
N GLY A 118 21.61 10.36 24.06
CA GLY A 118 22.72 10.21 25.01
C GLY A 118 23.38 8.83 24.94
N SER A 119 22.59 7.76 24.79
CA SER A 119 23.09 6.39 24.60
C SER A 119 23.88 6.27 23.29
N PHE A 120 23.35 6.80 22.19
CA PHE A 120 24.06 6.89 20.91
C PHE A 120 25.40 7.62 21.06
N THR A 121 25.39 8.79 21.70
CA THR A 121 26.62 9.58 21.93
C THR A 121 27.68 8.75 22.66
N LYS A 122 27.33 8.11 23.79
CA LYS A 122 28.29 7.35 24.60
C LYS A 122 28.95 6.22 23.80
N ASP A 123 28.16 5.35 23.17
CA ASP A 123 28.72 4.20 22.47
C ASP A 123 29.48 4.59 21.21
N PHE A 124 29.05 5.62 20.49
CA PHE A 124 29.83 6.13 19.36
C PHE A 124 31.13 6.80 19.81
N GLU A 125 31.15 7.58 20.89
CA GLU A 125 32.39 8.15 21.43
C GLU A 125 33.38 7.05 21.90
N GLU A 126 32.87 5.94 22.44
CA GLU A 126 33.70 4.82 22.91
C GLU A 126 34.22 3.95 21.76
N MET A 127 33.43 3.74 20.70
CA MET A 127 33.68 2.70 19.69
C MET A 127 33.96 3.21 18.28
N TYR A 128 33.57 4.45 17.94
CA TYR A 128 33.78 5.03 16.61
C TYR A 128 35.08 5.85 16.58
N PRO A 129 35.90 5.77 15.51
CA PRO A 129 37.23 6.40 15.49
C PRO A 129 37.20 7.93 15.39
N LYS A 130 36.07 8.53 15.02
CA LYS A 130 35.87 9.97 14.91
C LYS A 130 34.92 10.41 16.02
N SER A 131 35.17 11.55 16.66
CA SER A 131 34.25 12.05 17.67
C SER A 131 32.90 12.39 17.04
N CYS A 132 31.81 11.92 17.63
CA CYS A 132 30.48 12.30 17.24
C CYS A 132 29.51 12.27 18.41
N ARG A 133 28.63 13.27 18.45
CA ARG A 133 27.66 13.51 19.49
C ARG A 133 26.29 13.70 18.85
N PHE A 134 25.32 12.97 19.37
CA PHE A 134 23.93 13.01 18.96
C PHE A 134 23.16 13.95 19.88
N VAL A 135 22.45 14.92 19.29
CA VAL A 135 21.71 15.95 20.02
C VAL A 135 20.30 16.03 19.46
N ARG A 136 19.30 15.68 20.28
CA ARG A 136 17.90 15.93 19.94
C ARG A 136 17.68 17.43 19.79
N LYS A 137 17.05 17.87 18.70
CA LYS A 137 16.76 19.29 18.43
C LYS A 137 15.33 19.65 18.72
N LYS A 138 14.42 19.17 17.88
CA LYS A 138 12.97 19.32 18.02
C LYS A 138 12.33 17.98 17.79
N GLN A 139 11.07 17.87 18.21
CA GLN A 139 10.23 16.76 17.85
C GLN A 139 8.95 17.29 17.23
N GLN A 140 8.35 16.51 16.34
CA GLN A 140 7.14 16.90 15.65
C GLN A 140 6.33 15.67 15.26
N LYS A 141 5.00 15.82 15.28
CA LYS A 141 4.10 14.83 14.72
C LYS A 141 4.10 14.94 13.20
N ILE A 142 4.42 13.85 12.50
CA ILE A 142 4.44 13.79 11.05
C ILE A 142 3.52 12.67 10.53
N VAL A 143 3.08 12.83 9.30
CA VAL A 143 2.45 11.76 8.52
C VAL A 143 3.47 11.34 7.46
N PRO A 144 4.02 10.11 7.50
CA PRO A 144 5.08 9.68 6.57
C PRO A 144 4.74 9.91 5.09
N ALA A 145 3.48 9.67 4.70
CA ALA A 145 3.01 9.88 3.33
C ALA A 145 2.94 11.36 2.88
N LYS A 146 3.01 12.30 3.82
CA LYS A 146 3.01 13.75 3.57
C LYS A 146 4.39 14.38 3.71
N VAL A 147 5.43 13.57 3.92
CA VAL A 147 6.81 14.08 3.97
C VAL A 147 7.22 14.50 2.55
N GLU A 148 7.62 15.75 2.41
CA GLU A 148 8.20 16.27 1.18
C GLU A 148 9.58 15.65 0.97
N ILE A 149 9.70 14.78 -0.04
CA ILE A 149 10.94 14.04 -0.28
C ILE A 149 12.08 15.00 -0.62
N GLU A 150 11.85 15.96 -1.51
CA GLU A 150 12.86 16.92 -1.97
C GLU A 150 13.28 17.95 -0.90
N SER A 151 12.56 18.03 0.22
CA SER A 151 12.90 18.92 1.34
C SER A 151 14.09 18.39 2.15
N ASP A 152 14.79 19.25 2.88
CA ASP A 152 15.80 18.83 3.87
C ASP A 152 15.17 18.38 5.20
N ASP A 153 13.85 18.54 5.37
CA ASP A 153 13.12 18.16 6.56
C ASP A 153 12.35 16.83 6.37
N PRO A 154 12.22 15.98 7.41
CA PRO A 154 12.95 16.06 8.69
C PRO A 154 14.42 15.60 8.56
N VAL A 155 14.78 15.01 7.42
CA VAL A 155 16.14 14.60 7.05
C VAL A 155 16.37 14.92 5.58
N GLU A 156 17.63 15.14 5.22
CA GLU A 156 18.07 15.44 3.85
C GLU A 156 17.75 14.28 2.89
N ASP A 157 17.41 14.59 1.63
CA ASP A 157 17.20 13.59 0.58
C ASP A 157 18.53 13.02 0.05
N LYS A 158 19.18 12.25 0.93
CA LYS A 158 20.42 11.53 0.64
C LYS A 158 20.24 10.06 0.98
N GLN A 159 21.25 9.25 0.65
CA GLN A 159 21.28 7.87 1.10
C GLN A 159 21.27 7.84 2.64
N LEU A 160 20.30 7.12 3.21
CA LEU A 160 20.14 6.95 4.65
C LEU A 160 20.57 5.53 5.06
N TYR A 161 21.01 5.41 6.31
CA TYR A 161 21.17 4.15 7.02
C TYR A 161 20.02 4.00 8.00
N ARG A 162 19.15 3.03 7.74
CA ARG A 162 17.97 2.77 8.53
C ARG A 162 18.24 1.65 9.53
N VAL A 163 17.92 1.95 10.78
CA VAL A 163 17.92 0.99 11.89
C VAL A 163 16.47 0.81 12.32
N ARG A 164 16.03 -0.44 12.47
CA ARG A 164 14.70 -0.77 12.99
C ARG A 164 14.85 -1.73 14.14
N TRP A 165 14.17 -1.44 15.25
CA TRP A 165 14.09 -2.31 16.42
C TRP A 165 12.63 -2.45 16.84
N SER A 166 12.12 -3.69 16.89
CA SER A 166 10.80 -3.94 17.51
C SER A 166 10.87 -3.74 19.01
N MET A 167 9.84 -3.13 19.58
CA MET A 167 9.80 -2.75 21.00
C MET A 167 8.82 -3.63 21.80
N GLU A 168 9.14 -3.84 23.07
CA GLU A 168 8.25 -4.42 24.07
C GLU A 168 8.40 -3.64 25.39
N LEU A 169 7.27 -3.39 26.07
CA LEU A 169 7.24 -2.71 27.36
C LEU A 169 6.40 -3.54 28.34
N ASP A 170 7.03 -4.04 29.40
CA ASP A 170 6.40 -4.88 30.43
C ASP A 170 5.63 -6.08 29.85
N GLY A 171 6.18 -6.75 28.84
CA GLY A 171 5.52 -7.87 28.16
C GLY A 171 4.51 -7.46 27.07
N ALA A 172 4.16 -6.18 26.97
CA ALA A 172 3.27 -5.69 25.92
C ALA A 172 4.07 -5.35 24.66
N SER A 173 3.74 -6.03 23.56
CA SER A 173 4.31 -5.74 22.24
C SER A 173 3.91 -4.34 21.79
N MET A 174 4.89 -3.60 21.28
CA MET A 174 4.74 -2.25 20.72
C MET A 174 5.14 -2.25 19.24
N GLY A 175 5.01 -1.09 18.59
CA GLY A 175 5.54 -0.88 17.24
C GLY A 175 7.07 -0.91 17.16
N ASP A 176 7.60 -0.50 16.01
CA ASP A 176 9.05 -0.39 15.82
C ASP A 176 9.57 1.00 16.14
N MET A 177 10.74 1.04 16.76
CA MET A 177 11.60 2.21 16.81
C MET A 177 12.47 2.24 15.56
N VAL A 178 12.37 3.31 14.79
CA VAL A 178 13.15 3.50 13.56
C VAL A 178 14.09 4.68 13.70
N LEU A 179 15.36 4.48 13.37
CA LEU A 179 16.34 5.54 13.27
C LEU A 179 16.81 5.68 11.83
N LEU A 180 16.81 6.90 11.31
CA LEU A 180 17.39 7.25 10.02
C LEU A 180 18.65 8.07 10.25
N LEU A 181 19.79 7.55 9.80
CA LEU A 181 21.10 8.20 9.88
C LEU A 181 21.60 8.56 8.48
N PRO A 182 22.30 9.69 8.29
CA PRO A 182 22.88 10.04 7.01
C PRO A 182 24.05 9.08 6.67
N ALA A 183 23.94 8.30 5.59
CA ALA A 183 24.94 7.30 5.24
C ALA A 183 26.31 7.93 4.95
N ALA A 184 26.33 9.11 4.31
CA ALA A 184 27.53 9.89 4.03
C ALA A 184 28.36 10.18 5.28
N THR A 185 27.70 10.60 6.36
CA THR A 185 28.33 10.97 7.64
C THR A 185 29.12 9.81 8.26
N PHE A 186 28.73 8.57 7.98
CA PHE A 186 29.38 7.36 8.49
C PHE A 186 30.22 6.61 7.45
N GLU A 187 30.46 7.19 6.28
CA GLU A 187 31.20 6.58 5.17
C GLU A 187 30.54 5.26 4.69
N LEU A 188 29.20 5.24 4.66
CA LEU A 188 28.39 4.09 4.24
C LEU A 188 27.89 4.21 2.79
N GLU A 189 28.23 5.28 2.08
CA GLU A 189 27.94 5.40 0.66
C GLU A 189 28.76 4.39 -0.13
N GLU A 190 28.16 3.82 -1.18
CA GLU A 190 28.97 3.05 -2.13
C GLU A 190 29.86 4.04 -2.87
N ALA A 191 31.15 3.70 -2.96
CA ALA A 191 32.02 4.37 -3.91
C ALA A 191 31.47 4.07 -5.30
N VAL A 192 30.61 4.95 -5.81
CA VAL A 192 30.34 5.02 -7.24
C VAL A 192 31.73 5.18 -7.85
N ALA A 193 32.16 4.19 -8.62
CA ALA A 193 33.43 4.25 -9.31
C ALA A 193 33.32 5.36 -10.37
N THR A 194 33.55 6.60 -9.95
CA THR A 194 33.86 7.71 -10.84
C THR A 194 35.28 7.50 -11.33
N GLU A 195 35.42 6.64 -12.34
CA GLU A 195 36.50 6.80 -13.30
C GLU A 195 36.24 8.11 -14.07
N GLY A 196 37.15 9.07 -13.90
CA GLY A 196 37.38 10.15 -14.86
C GLY A 196 36.85 11.52 -14.48
N ALA A 197 37.66 12.29 -13.76
CA ALA A 197 38.36 13.44 -14.35
C ALA A 197 39.13 14.20 -13.27
N GLU A 198 40.44 13.94 -13.22
CA GLU A 198 41.40 14.94 -12.75
C GLU A 198 41.29 16.17 -13.65
N SER A 199 41.03 17.32 -13.05
CA SER A 199 41.72 18.54 -13.44
C SER A 199 41.94 19.38 -12.20
N ALA A 200 43.17 19.28 -11.70
CA ALA A 200 43.78 20.31 -10.90
C ALA A 200 43.76 21.62 -11.70
N ASP A 201 43.18 22.67 -11.13
CA ASP A 201 43.84 23.97 -11.24
C ASP A 201 43.65 24.76 -9.95
N ALA A 202 44.80 25.14 -9.41
CA ALA A 202 44.94 25.95 -8.22
C ALA A 202 45.29 27.36 -8.70
N GLU A 203 44.38 28.31 -8.54
CA GLU A 203 44.77 29.72 -8.55
C GLU A 203 44.12 30.50 -7.41
N LYS A 204 45.04 31.00 -6.56
CA LYS A 204 44.89 31.97 -5.49
C LYS A 204 44.02 33.17 -5.87
N SER A 205 43.14 33.57 -4.94
CA SER A 205 42.94 34.98 -4.61
C SER A 205 42.23 35.14 -3.26
N GLU A 206 42.93 35.70 -2.27
CA GLU A 206 42.34 36.45 -1.12
C GLU A 206 42.43 37.97 -1.44
N PRO A 207 41.88 38.87 -0.61
CA PRO A 207 40.47 39.06 -0.28
C PRO A 207 39.99 40.51 -0.51
N GLN A 208 38.70 40.72 -0.29
CA GLN A 208 37.90 41.95 -0.44
C GLN A 208 38.39 43.21 0.29
N SER A 209 38.09 44.38 -0.30
CA SER A 209 37.65 45.58 0.42
C SER A 209 36.72 46.48 -0.43
N GLU A 210 35.50 46.64 0.10
CA GLU A 210 34.62 47.83 0.15
C GLU A 210 34.03 48.56 -1.08
N GLN A 211 32.67 48.58 -1.05
CA GLN A 211 31.71 49.69 -1.27
C GLN A 211 31.52 50.32 -2.68
N ALA A 212 30.32 50.22 -3.24
CA ALA A 212 29.21 51.20 -3.06
C ALA A 212 28.06 51.01 -4.08
N ASP A 213 26.83 51.15 -3.57
CA ASP A 213 25.55 51.57 -4.18
C ASP A 213 25.33 51.63 -5.70
N GLY A 214 24.19 51.10 -6.14
CA GLY A 214 23.57 51.44 -7.43
C GLY A 214 22.37 50.57 -7.81
N ALA A 215 21.17 51.08 -7.59
CA ALA A 215 19.89 50.51 -7.99
C ALA A 215 19.72 50.31 -9.52
N SER A 216 19.02 49.25 -9.92
CA SER A 216 17.78 49.31 -10.75
C SER A 216 17.43 47.95 -11.37
N GLU A 217 16.13 47.70 -11.38
CA GLU A 217 15.33 46.64 -12.00
C GLU A 217 15.75 46.20 -13.42
N ALA A 218 15.69 44.90 -13.68
CA ALA A 218 15.00 44.32 -14.84
C ALA A 218 14.88 42.80 -14.63
N GLY A 219 13.64 42.30 -14.65
CA GLY A 219 13.33 40.89 -14.43
C GLY A 219 13.84 39.99 -15.54
N GLU A 220 14.40 38.87 -15.14
CA GLU A 220 14.65 37.71 -16.00
C GLU A 220 13.74 36.59 -15.50
N VAL A 221 12.67 36.34 -16.25
CA VAL A 221 11.73 35.26 -16.00
C VAL A 221 12.42 33.98 -16.44
N VAL A 222 13.05 33.28 -15.51
CA VAL A 222 13.47 31.89 -15.71
C VAL A 222 12.20 31.05 -15.59
N SER A 223 11.61 30.71 -16.74
CA SER A 223 10.60 29.65 -16.80
C SER A 223 11.28 28.32 -16.45
N GLU A 224 11.25 27.99 -15.15
CA GLU A 224 11.41 26.61 -14.69
C GLU A 224 10.27 25.79 -15.28
N ASN A 225 10.64 24.93 -16.23
CA ASN A 225 9.82 23.84 -16.72
C ASN A 225 9.71 22.80 -15.59
N ASN A 226 8.94 23.14 -14.56
CA ASN A 226 8.59 22.23 -13.47
C ASN A 226 7.53 21.27 -14.01
N SER A 227 7.99 20.26 -14.74
CA SER A 227 7.17 19.11 -15.07
C SER A 227 6.89 18.41 -13.74
N PRO A 228 5.62 18.18 -13.34
CA PRO A 228 5.34 17.52 -12.07
C PRO A 228 6.11 16.18 -12.01
N PRO A 229 6.71 15.86 -10.86
CA PRO A 229 7.51 14.65 -10.71
C PRO A 229 6.70 13.44 -11.14
N LYS A 230 7.28 12.61 -12.01
CA LYS A 230 6.65 11.37 -12.47
C LYS A 230 6.47 10.45 -11.27
N VAL A 231 5.24 10.40 -10.76
CA VAL A 231 4.84 9.48 -9.69
C VAL A 231 5.06 8.05 -10.20
N ASP A 232 5.84 7.27 -9.48
CA ASP A 232 6.04 5.85 -9.77
C ASP A 232 4.72 5.10 -9.54
N PHE A 233 4.13 4.59 -10.62
CA PHE A 233 2.86 3.87 -10.61
C PHE A 233 2.82 2.73 -9.59
N LEU A 234 3.88 1.92 -9.50
CA LEU A 234 3.90 0.76 -8.60
C LEU A 234 3.96 1.19 -7.14
N LYS A 235 4.73 2.24 -6.83
CA LYS A 235 4.78 2.82 -5.49
C LYS A 235 3.43 3.42 -5.08
N GLN A 236 2.82 4.18 -5.98
CA GLN A 236 1.51 4.79 -5.74
C GLN A 236 0.42 3.72 -5.57
N LYS A 237 0.39 2.70 -6.43
CA LYS A 237 -0.53 1.56 -6.29
C LYS A 237 -0.38 0.88 -4.93
N LYS A 238 0.86 0.57 -4.53
CA LYS A 238 1.15 -0.05 -3.23
C LYS A 238 0.70 0.82 -2.06
N ARG A 239 0.86 2.14 -2.16
CA ARG A 239 0.38 3.09 -1.16
C ARG A 239 -1.15 3.06 -1.05
N VAL A 240 -1.84 3.14 -2.18
CA VAL A 240 -3.31 3.04 -2.22
C VAL A 240 -3.78 1.69 -1.68
N ASP A 241 -3.17 0.57 -2.07
CA ASP A 241 -3.51 -0.76 -1.57
C ASP A 241 -3.43 -0.83 -0.04
N ARG A 242 -2.37 -0.27 0.54
CA ARG A 242 -2.22 -0.19 2.00
C ARG A 242 -3.31 0.66 2.67
N LEU A 243 -3.75 1.75 2.04
CA LEU A 243 -4.86 2.54 2.56
C LEU A 243 -6.17 1.75 2.56
N LEU A 244 -6.39 0.95 1.51
CA LEU A 244 -7.59 0.12 1.38
C LEU A 244 -7.60 -1.02 2.41
N ASP A 245 -6.44 -1.61 2.72
CA ASP A 245 -6.28 -2.57 3.82
C ASP A 245 -6.65 -1.95 5.19
N GLU A 246 -6.21 -0.71 5.45
CA GLU A 246 -6.60 0.02 6.67
C GLU A 246 -8.10 0.32 6.69
N CYS A 247 -8.66 0.73 5.54
CA CYS A 247 -10.10 0.95 5.41
C CYS A 247 -10.89 -0.32 5.74
N GLN A 248 -10.47 -1.50 5.26
CA GLN A 248 -11.10 -2.78 5.61
C GLN A 248 -11.18 -2.97 7.13
N GLY A 249 -10.07 -2.78 7.84
CA GLY A 249 -10.01 -2.98 9.29
C GLY A 249 -10.97 -2.05 10.04
N ARG A 250 -10.99 -0.76 9.66
CA ARG A 250 -11.90 0.23 10.27
C ARG A 250 -13.36 -0.02 9.89
N LEU A 251 -13.65 -0.34 8.63
CA LEU A 251 -15.01 -0.68 8.17
C LEU A 251 -15.59 -1.85 8.97
N GLN A 252 -14.79 -2.89 9.19
CA GLN A 252 -15.21 -4.05 9.96
C GLN A 252 -15.63 -3.67 11.39
N SER A 253 -14.83 -2.83 12.06
CA SER A 253 -15.10 -2.36 13.41
C SER A 253 -16.32 -1.44 13.48
N GLU A 254 -16.39 -0.45 12.59
CA GLU A 254 -17.46 0.57 12.61
C GLU A 254 -18.81 -0.02 12.20
N ILE A 255 -18.87 -0.85 11.16
CA ILE A 255 -20.12 -1.51 10.74
C ILE A 255 -20.55 -2.53 11.80
N GLY A 256 -19.62 -3.31 12.37
CA GLY A 256 -19.94 -4.24 13.46
C GLY A 256 -20.46 -3.53 14.71
N GLY A 257 -19.84 -2.41 15.08
CA GLY A 257 -20.29 -1.55 16.17
C GLY A 257 -21.67 -0.96 15.95
N LEU A 258 -21.97 -0.50 14.72
CA LEU A 258 -23.27 0.03 14.33
C LEU A 258 -24.37 -1.03 14.41
N LEU A 259 -24.10 -2.23 13.90
CA LEU A 259 -25.08 -3.32 13.86
C LEU A 259 -25.20 -4.07 15.19
N GLY A 260 -24.23 -3.93 16.09
CA GLY A 260 -24.17 -4.70 17.34
C GLY A 260 -23.90 -6.19 17.13
N VAL A 261 -23.31 -6.57 15.99
CA VAL A 261 -22.99 -7.97 15.63
C VAL A 261 -21.57 -8.07 15.09
N THR A 262 -21.04 -9.30 15.01
CA THR A 262 -19.74 -9.52 14.40
C THR A 262 -19.84 -9.35 12.89
N VAL A 263 -19.04 -8.44 12.34
CA VAL A 263 -18.84 -8.29 10.90
C VAL A 263 -17.42 -8.72 10.59
N VAL A 264 -17.24 -9.46 9.50
CA VAL A 264 -15.92 -9.82 8.97
C VAL A 264 -15.85 -9.40 7.52
N LEU A 265 -14.83 -8.60 7.19
CA LEU A 265 -14.45 -8.31 5.82
C LEU A 265 -13.17 -9.07 5.51
N SER A 266 -13.17 -9.86 4.43
CA SER A 266 -12.01 -10.69 4.06
C SER A 266 -11.72 -10.64 2.56
N ASP A 267 -10.63 -11.28 2.16
CA ASP A 267 -10.25 -11.50 0.75
C ASP A 267 -10.22 -10.22 -0.07
N ILE A 268 -9.60 -9.17 0.46
CA ILE A 268 -9.43 -7.90 -0.26
C ILE A 268 -8.71 -8.15 -1.59
N ARG A 269 -9.32 -7.67 -2.67
CA ARG A 269 -8.75 -7.69 -4.02
C ARG A 269 -8.87 -6.31 -4.64
N ASN A 270 -7.74 -5.78 -5.07
CA ASN A 270 -7.68 -4.48 -5.73
C ASN A 270 -7.25 -4.66 -7.19
N TYR A 271 -8.06 -4.18 -8.13
CA TYR A 271 -7.84 -4.35 -9.56
C TYR A 271 -8.40 -3.17 -10.35
N PHE A 272 -7.94 -2.99 -11.59
CA PHE A 272 -8.52 -2.01 -12.50
C PHE A 272 -9.69 -2.64 -13.25
N SER A 273 -10.75 -1.87 -13.47
CA SER A 273 -11.89 -2.31 -14.29
C SER A 273 -12.54 -1.13 -14.99
N LYS A 274 -13.01 -1.36 -16.22
CA LYS A 274 -13.89 -0.41 -16.92
C LYS A 274 -15.34 -0.65 -16.53
N LYS A 275 -16.24 0.30 -16.85
CA LYS A 275 -17.66 0.18 -16.53
C LYS A 275 -18.30 -1.08 -17.12
N GLU A 276 -18.04 -1.35 -18.40
CA GLU A 276 -18.57 -2.55 -19.10
C GLU A 276 -18.11 -3.84 -18.41
N GLU A 277 -16.80 -4.03 -18.27
CA GLU A 277 -16.21 -5.19 -17.58
C GLU A 277 -16.74 -5.38 -16.15
N PHE A 278 -16.90 -4.28 -15.41
CA PHE A 278 -17.46 -4.34 -14.06
C PHE A 278 -18.86 -4.94 -14.06
N PHE A 279 -19.75 -4.46 -14.94
CA PHE A 279 -21.13 -4.93 -15.01
C PHE A 279 -21.31 -6.31 -15.67
N GLU A 280 -20.38 -6.73 -16.52
CA GLU A 280 -20.42 -8.04 -17.18
C GLU A 280 -19.78 -9.15 -16.37
N GLU A 281 -18.58 -8.91 -15.82
CA GLU A 281 -17.73 -9.95 -15.25
C GLU A 281 -17.71 -9.93 -13.72
N CYS A 282 -17.84 -8.74 -13.11
CA CYS A 282 -17.61 -8.56 -11.68
C CYS A 282 -18.88 -8.56 -10.83
N VAL A 283 -20.05 -8.28 -11.43
CA VAL A 283 -21.31 -8.19 -10.68
C VAL A 283 -22.45 -9.05 -11.24
N GLY A 284 -22.88 -10.02 -10.43
CA GLY A 284 -24.13 -10.76 -10.64
C GLY A 284 -25.30 -10.23 -9.80
N GLY A 285 -26.53 -10.41 -10.30
CA GLY A 285 -27.77 -10.08 -9.60
C GLY A 285 -28.05 -8.57 -9.49
N LYS A 286 -29.16 -8.19 -8.85
CA LYS A 286 -29.47 -6.78 -8.62
C LYS A 286 -28.50 -6.17 -7.61
N LYS A 287 -28.09 -4.93 -7.84
CA LYS A 287 -27.14 -4.19 -7.01
C LYS A 287 -27.77 -2.94 -6.40
N VAL A 288 -27.24 -2.53 -5.25
CA VAL A 288 -27.40 -1.19 -4.69
C VAL A 288 -26.07 -0.48 -4.84
N ILE A 289 -26.10 0.73 -5.39
CA ILE A 289 -24.94 1.60 -5.53
C ILE A 289 -25.17 2.83 -4.66
N ALA A 290 -24.23 3.13 -3.77
CA ALA A 290 -24.15 4.38 -3.06
C ALA A 290 -23.19 5.34 -3.75
N ASP A 291 -23.68 6.53 -4.07
CA ASP A 291 -22.90 7.57 -4.74
C ASP A 291 -22.17 8.40 -3.68
N PHE A 292 -20.84 8.41 -3.74
CA PHE A 292 -20.01 9.25 -2.88
C PHE A 292 -19.42 10.39 -3.70
N GLU A 293 -19.78 11.62 -3.34
CA GLU A 293 -19.06 12.80 -3.82
C GLU A 293 -17.75 12.90 -3.05
N VAL A 294 -16.64 13.04 -3.76
CA VAL A 294 -15.31 13.25 -3.20
C VAL A 294 -14.99 14.73 -3.34
N VAL A 295 -14.65 15.39 -2.23
CA VAL A 295 -14.25 16.79 -2.18
C VAL A 295 -12.90 16.93 -1.47
N GLY A 296 -12.22 18.07 -1.65
CA GLY A 296 -10.94 18.36 -1.01
C GLY A 296 -9.95 18.89 -2.02
N ASP A 297 -8.79 18.23 -2.14
CA ASP A 297 -7.77 18.60 -3.14
C ASP A 297 -8.18 18.19 -4.58
N VAL A 298 -9.11 17.23 -4.69
CA VAL A 298 -9.74 16.80 -5.94
C VAL A 298 -11.25 16.75 -5.72
N GLU A 299 -12.02 17.14 -6.72
CA GLU A 299 -13.47 16.98 -6.78
C GLU A 299 -13.81 15.89 -7.79
N ASP A 300 -14.42 14.79 -7.33
CA ASP A 300 -14.77 13.63 -8.18
C ASP A 300 -15.92 12.82 -7.55
N LYS A 301 -16.25 11.66 -8.14
CA LYS A 301 -17.25 10.72 -7.62
C LYS A 301 -16.67 9.32 -7.47
N SER A 302 -16.94 8.69 -6.35
CA SER A 302 -16.66 7.27 -6.09
C SER A 302 -17.95 6.53 -5.80
N PHE A 303 -17.94 5.21 -5.95
CA PHE A 303 -19.16 4.40 -5.88
C PHE A 303 -18.97 3.19 -4.97
N PHE A 304 -19.91 2.96 -4.06
CA PHE A 304 -19.91 1.78 -3.20
C PHE A 304 -21.05 0.84 -3.60
N CYS A 305 -20.71 -0.37 -4.04
CA CYS A 305 -21.60 -1.34 -4.63
C CYS A 305 -21.73 -2.59 -3.74
N ILE A 306 -22.97 -3.07 -3.59
CA ILE A 306 -23.31 -4.31 -2.89
C ILE A 306 -24.52 -5.01 -3.56
N GLY A 307 -24.72 -6.30 -3.33
CA GLY A 307 -25.96 -6.99 -3.73
C GLY A 307 -27.19 -6.45 -3.01
N VAL A 308 -28.35 -6.36 -3.70
CA VAL A 308 -29.61 -5.91 -3.07
C VAL A 308 -29.98 -6.78 -1.87
N LYS A 309 -29.82 -8.10 -1.97
CA LYS A 309 -30.09 -9.02 -0.85
C LYS A 309 -29.25 -8.70 0.38
N ASP A 310 -27.98 -8.40 0.17
CA ASP A 310 -27.05 -8.09 1.25
C ASP A 310 -27.34 -6.70 1.84
N ALA A 311 -27.68 -5.71 1.01
CA ALA A 311 -28.11 -4.38 1.47
C ALA A 311 -29.40 -4.46 2.31
N VAL A 312 -30.39 -5.24 1.87
CA VAL A 312 -31.62 -5.50 2.62
C VAL A 312 -31.31 -6.21 3.93
N TYR A 313 -30.40 -7.20 3.92
CA TYR A 313 -30.01 -7.92 5.12
C TYR A 313 -29.35 -6.97 6.13
N LEU A 314 -28.38 -6.18 5.70
CA LEU A 314 -27.69 -5.20 6.54
C LEU A 314 -28.63 -4.13 7.10
N GLY A 315 -29.47 -3.53 6.25
CA GLY A 315 -30.46 -2.54 6.68
C GLY A 315 -31.50 -3.13 7.64
N GLY A 316 -32.00 -4.33 7.35
CA GLY A 316 -32.96 -5.05 8.19
C GLY A 316 -32.39 -5.46 9.55
N THR A 317 -31.11 -5.84 9.62
CA THR A 317 -30.40 -6.08 10.88
C THR A 317 -30.31 -4.80 11.71
N LEU A 318 -29.97 -3.66 11.08
CA LEU A 318 -29.87 -2.37 11.77
C LEU A 318 -31.19 -1.92 12.40
N ILE A 319 -32.32 -2.11 11.71
CA ILE A 319 -33.66 -1.79 12.26
C ILE A 319 -34.27 -2.93 13.08
N MET A 320 -33.48 -3.97 13.39
CA MET A 320 -33.85 -5.10 14.23
C MET A 320 -35.11 -5.84 13.74
N LEU A 321 -35.23 -6.08 12.44
CA LEU A 321 -36.30 -6.93 11.91
C LEU A 321 -36.25 -8.32 12.58
N PRO A 322 -37.40 -8.89 12.98
CA PRO A 322 -37.47 -10.27 13.44
C PRO A 322 -36.87 -11.23 12.39
N PRO A 323 -36.14 -12.29 12.79
CA PRO A 323 -35.43 -13.15 11.84
C PRO A 323 -36.29 -13.69 10.68
N SER A 324 -37.54 -14.08 10.96
CA SER A 324 -38.46 -14.57 9.93
C SER A 324 -38.90 -13.49 8.94
N GLU A 325 -39.05 -12.25 9.41
CA GLU A 325 -39.39 -11.11 8.55
C GLU A 325 -38.17 -10.70 7.73
N LEU A 326 -36.99 -10.63 8.35
CA LEU A 326 -35.73 -10.36 7.67
C LEU A 326 -35.47 -11.34 6.52
N GLU A 327 -35.64 -12.64 6.77
CA GLU A 327 -35.47 -13.66 5.73
C GLU A 327 -36.48 -13.48 4.57
N ALA A 328 -37.74 -13.16 4.87
CA ALA A 328 -38.74 -12.91 3.85
C ALA A 328 -38.38 -11.68 3.00
N THR A 329 -38.07 -10.55 3.63
CA THR A 329 -37.68 -9.30 2.96
C THR A 329 -36.43 -9.48 2.09
N VAL A 330 -35.43 -10.23 2.58
CA VAL A 330 -34.20 -10.54 1.83
C VAL A 330 -34.49 -11.44 0.63
N ASN A 331 -35.34 -12.45 0.79
CA ASN A 331 -35.69 -13.36 -0.31
C ASN A 331 -36.50 -12.66 -1.41
N GLU A 332 -37.37 -11.72 -1.02
CA GLU A 332 -38.17 -10.90 -1.94
C GLU A 332 -37.35 -9.76 -2.59
N GLU A 333 -36.11 -9.52 -2.12
CA GLU A 333 -35.29 -8.38 -2.50
C GLU A 333 -36.03 -7.05 -2.28
N ASP A 334 -36.83 -6.98 -1.22
CA ASP A 334 -37.64 -5.82 -0.89
C ASP A 334 -36.81 -4.72 -0.22
N PHE A 335 -36.12 -3.96 -1.06
CA PHE A 335 -35.39 -2.76 -0.67
C PHE A 335 -36.32 -1.56 -0.71
N GLY A 336 -37.27 -1.54 0.22
CA GLY A 336 -38.23 -0.45 0.48
C GLY A 336 -37.62 0.71 1.26
N GLU A 337 -38.44 1.70 1.64
CA GLU A 337 -37.99 2.94 2.28
C GLU A 337 -37.21 2.69 3.59
N ASP A 338 -37.73 1.86 4.49
CA ASP A 338 -37.09 1.56 5.78
C ASP A 338 -35.71 0.87 5.60
N ALA A 339 -35.64 -0.12 4.70
CA ALA A 339 -34.38 -0.81 4.40
C ALA A 339 -33.37 0.11 3.70
N GLN A 340 -33.85 1.01 2.84
CA GLN A 340 -33.02 1.98 2.14
C GLN A 340 -32.47 3.07 3.07
N ASP A 341 -33.27 3.57 4.02
CA ASP A 341 -32.84 4.53 5.03
C ASP A 341 -31.79 3.91 5.96
N ALA A 342 -32.09 2.72 6.49
CA ALA A 342 -31.19 1.98 7.35
C ALA A 342 -29.85 1.64 6.67
N TYR A 343 -29.89 1.08 5.45
CA TYR A 343 -28.68 0.85 4.68
C TYR A 343 -27.97 2.17 4.32
N GLY A 344 -28.73 3.26 4.16
CA GLY A 344 -28.21 4.61 3.98
C GLY A 344 -27.33 5.09 5.12
N GLU A 345 -27.62 4.71 6.36
CA GLU A 345 -26.76 4.98 7.53
C GLU A 345 -25.47 4.15 7.50
N ILE A 346 -25.55 2.90 7.05
CA ILE A 346 -24.36 2.06 6.86
C ILE A 346 -23.45 2.67 5.79
N ALA A 347 -24.02 3.11 4.66
CA ALA A 347 -23.27 3.79 3.60
C ALA A 347 -22.66 5.13 4.09
N ASN A 348 -23.31 5.85 5.01
CA ASN A 348 -22.74 7.03 5.65
C ASN A 348 -21.50 6.66 6.47
N ILE A 349 -21.57 5.61 7.30
CA ILE A 349 -20.41 5.12 8.06
C ILE A 349 -19.26 4.73 7.13
N VAL A 350 -19.56 4.02 6.03
CA VAL A 350 -18.56 3.66 5.02
C VAL A 350 -17.85 4.92 4.49
N SER A 351 -18.60 5.95 4.09
CA SER A 351 -18.02 7.22 3.63
C SER A 351 -17.18 7.94 4.70
N GLY A 352 -17.59 7.86 5.97
CA GLY A 352 -16.86 8.40 7.11
C GLY A 352 -15.51 7.71 7.34
N VAL A 353 -15.48 6.37 7.25
CA VAL A 353 -14.25 5.58 7.37
C VAL A 353 -13.26 5.93 6.27
N TYR A 354 -13.70 5.94 5.00
CA TYR A 354 -12.83 6.31 3.88
C TYR A 354 -12.31 7.73 4.02
N THR A 355 -13.15 8.69 4.43
CA THR A 355 -12.71 10.07 4.71
C THR A 355 -11.60 10.09 5.76
N ALA A 356 -11.82 9.44 6.91
CA ALA A 356 -10.84 9.44 7.99
C ALA A 356 -9.50 8.84 7.55
N VAL A 357 -9.49 7.69 6.87
CA VAL A 357 -8.26 7.04 6.44
C VAL A 357 -7.50 7.89 5.41
N PHE A 358 -8.20 8.41 4.40
CA PHE A 358 -7.55 9.21 3.36
C PHE A 358 -7.06 10.56 3.89
N GLU A 359 -7.84 11.29 4.70
CA GLU A 359 -7.38 12.54 5.30
C GLU A 359 -6.14 12.34 6.19
N GLU A 360 -6.08 11.22 6.92
CA GLU A 360 -4.97 10.92 7.82
C GLU A 360 -3.71 10.49 7.08
N GLN A 361 -3.83 9.61 6.08
CA GLN A 361 -2.71 8.85 5.56
C GLN A 361 -2.41 9.06 4.07
N TYR A 362 -3.32 9.67 3.30
CA TYR A 362 -3.07 9.97 1.90
C TYR A 362 -2.42 11.35 1.71
N ILE A 363 -1.70 11.49 0.61
CA ILE A 363 -0.98 12.74 0.30
C ILE A 363 -1.96 13.87 -0.04
N LYS A 364 -3.03 13.57 -0.77
CA LYS A 364 -4.15 14.48 -1.06
C LYS A 364 -5.23 14.34 0.01
N LYS A 365 -5.93 15.43 0.30
CA LYS A 365 -7.08 15.46 1.19
C LYS A 365 -8.33 15.08 0.43
N PHE A 366 -8.94 13.96 0.81
CA PHE A 366 -10.22 13.51 0.27
C PHE A 366 -11.25 13.37 1.37
N ARG A 367 -12.42 13.92 1.12
CA ARG A 367 -13.61 13.74 1.94
C ARG A 367 -14.72 13.15 1.10
N PHE A 368 -15.19 11.98 1.52
CA PHE A 368 -16.26 11.23 0.86
C PHE A 368 -17.60 11.59 1.51
N ILE A 369 -18.58 11.96 0.69
CA ILE A 369 -19.90 12.38 1.14
C ILE A 369 -20.95 11.55 0.40
N LYS A 370 -21.71 10.72 1.13
CA LYS A 370 -22.85 10.00 0.55
C LYS A 370 -23.89 10.98 0.01
N LYS A 371 -24.27 10.83 -1.26
CA LYS A 371 -25.30 11.63 -1.93
C LYS A 371 -26.59 10.88 -2.18
N GLY A 372 -26.50 9.62 -2.56
CA GLY A 372 -27.65 8.87 -3.03
C GLY A 372 -27.46 7.36 -2.91
N LEU A 373 -28.57 6.66 -3.10
CA LEU A 373 -28.63 5.21 -3.27
C LEU A 373 -29.45 4.92 -4.52
N SER A 374 -28.94 4.08 -5.41
CA SER A 374 -29.64 3.65 -6.61
C SER A 374 -29.69 2.13 -6.70
N LYS A 375 -30.81 1.60 -7.19
CA LYS A 375 -30.98 0.17 -7.50
C LYS A 375 -30.66 -0.06 -8.96
N VAL A 376 -29.74 -0.97 -9.23
CA VAL A 376 -29.26 -1.25 -10.58
C VAL A 376 -29.43 -2.73 -10.90
N VAL A 377 -29.84 -3.01 -12.14
CA VAL A 377 -29.82 -4.35 -12.71
C VAL A 377 -28.69 -4.38 -13.74
N PRO A 378 -27.56 -5.04 -13.48
CA PRO A 378 -26.37 -5.01 -14.35
C PRO A 378 -26.69 -5.24 -15.83
N ALA A 379 -27.51 -6.25 -16.15
CA ALA A 379 -27.93 -6.58 -17.51
C ALA A 379 -28.79 -5.52 -18.23
N LYS A 380 -29.17 -4.43 -17.55
CA LYS A 380 -29.93 -3.30 -18.10
C LYS A 380 -29.14 -2.00 -18.10
N VAL A 381 -27.89 -2.03 -17.64
CA VAL A 381 -27.04 -0.85 -17.65
C VAL A 381 -26.65 -0.55 -19.09
N ASP A 382 -26.86 0.69 -19.49
CA ASP A 382 -26.28 1.23 -20.72
C ASP A 382 -24.84 1.65 -20.41
N THR A 383 -23.88 0.91 -20.94
CA THR A 383 -22.45 1.11 -20.68
C THR A 383 -21.95 2.43 -21.27
N ASP A 384 -22.58 2.90 -22.34
CA ASP A 384 -22.23 4.16 -23.01
C ASP A 384 -22.83 5.39 -22.32
N SER A 385 -23.77 5.20 -21.39
CA SER A 385 -24.39 6.26 -20.60
C SER A 385 -23.51 6.70 -19.43
N ASP A 386 -23.73 7.90 -18.89
CA ASP A 386 -23.13 8.33 -17.62
C ASP A 386 -23.82 7.72 -16.38
N GLU A 387 -24.87 6.93 -16.58
CA GLU A 387 -25.63 6.25 -15.52
C GLU A 387 -25.38 4.74 -15.51
N PRO A 388 -25.31 4.08 -14.33
CA PRO A 388 -25.45 4.66 -13.00
C PRO A 388 -24.22 5.48 -12.56
N PHE A 389 -23.09 5.28 -13.24
CA PHE A 389 -21.89 6.10 -13.11
C PHE A 389 -21.17 6.25 -14.46
N PRO A 390 -20.28 7.26 -14.60
CA PRO A 390 -19.58 7.56 -15.86
C PRO A 390 -18.76 6.40 -16.39
N ASP A 391 -18.58 6.33 -17.70
CA ASP A 391 -17.62 5.40 -18.28
C ASP A 391 -16.19 5.93 -18.08
N ALA A 392 -15.47 5.31 -17.13
CA ALA A 392 -14.11 5.65 -16.77
C ALA A 392 -13.35 4.38 -16.35
N LEU A 393 -12.03 4.50 -16.24
CA LEU A 393 -11.21 3.47 -15.62
C LEU A 393 -11.32 3.60 -14.09
N TYR A 394 -11.75 2.54 -13.43
CA TYR A 394 -11.88 2.49 -11.98
C TYR A 394 -10.79 1.60 -11.37
N TYR A 395 -10.26 2.02 -10.23
CA TYR A 395 -9.57 1.15 -9.29
C TYR A 395 -10.60 0.61 -8.30
N VAL A 396 -10.84 -0.70 -8.34
CA VAL A 396 -11.89 -1.37 -7.59
C VAL A 396 -11.28 -2.12 -6.43
N SER A 397 -11.75 -1.85 -5.21
CA SER A 397 -11.46 -2.63 -4.01
C SER A 397 -12.64 -3.53 -3.69
N SER A 398 -12.45 -4.84 -3.76
CA SER A 398 -13.49 -5.85 -3.55
C SER A 398 -13.21 -6.68 -2.31
N LEU A 399 -14.20 -6.84 -1.43
CA LEU A 399 -14.08 -7.61 -0.19
C LEU A 399 -15.26 -8.59 -0.05
N SER A 400 -15.00 -9.78 0.48
CA SER A 400 -16.02 -10.71 0.94
C SER A 400 -16.62 -10.21 2.26
N LEU A 401 -17.94 -10.31 2.42
CA LEU A 401 -18.66 -9.87 3.61
C LEU A 401 -19.26 -11.07 4.34
N ASP A 402 -19.01 -11.18 5.65
CA ASP A 402 -19.69 -12.10 6.56
C ASP A 402 -20.27 -11.31 7.74
N VAL A 403 -21.48 -11.68 8.15
CA VAL A 403 -22.19 -11.05 9.27
C VAL A 403 -22.73 -12.13 10.18
N ASP A 404 -22.27 -12.17 11.43
CA ASP A 404 -22.63 -13.16 12.44
C ASP A 404 -22.44 -14.63 11.97
N GLY A 405 -21.37 -14.89 11.22
CA GLY A 405 -21.06 -16.20 10.65
C GLY A 405 -21.89 -16.55 9.41
N LYS A 406 -22.73 -15.64 8.92
CA LYS A 406 -23.45 -15.77 7.66
C LYS A 406 -22.65 -15.08 6.55
N GLY A 407 -22.08 -15.90 5.68
CA GLY A 407 -21.44 -15.42 4.45
C GLY A 407 -22.47 -14.74 3.55
N LEU A 408 -22.22 -13.47 3.26
CA LEU A 408 -22.97 -12.65 2.31
C LEU A 408 -22.19 -12.58 0.98
N GLY A 409 -22.60 -11.65 0.10
CA GLY A 409 -21.89 -11.35 -1.12
C GLY A 409 -20.59 -10.57 -0.93
N LYS A 410 -20.21 -9.84 -1.99
CA LYS A 410 -19.06 -8.94 -1.98
C LYS A 410 -19.52 -7.50 -1.83
N VAL A 411 -18.72 -6.70 -1.12
CA VAL A 411 -18.78 -5.24 -1.15
C VAL A 411 -17.65 -4.73 -2.03
N GLN A 412 -17.94 -3.71 -2.84
CA GLN A 412 -17.01 -3.17 -3.83
C GLN A 412 -16.98 -1.66 -3.74
N MET A 413 -15.80 -1.08 -3.57
CA MET A 413 -15.58 0.36 -3.65
C MET A 413 -14.86 0.68 -4.95
N LEU A 414 -15.43 1.57 -5.76
CA LEU A 414 -14.92 1.99 -7.05
C LEU A 414 -14.42 3.42 -6.97
N PHE A 415 -13.15 3.62 -7.27
CA PHE A 415 -12.49 4.92 -7.32
C PHE A 415 -12.08 5.22 -8.76
N PRO A 416 -12.37 6.40 -9.33
CA PRO A 416 -11.76 6.80 -10.60
C PRO A 416 -10.24 6.71 -10.48
N ALA A 417 -9.59 5.98 -11.39
CA ALA A 417 -8.16 5.72 -11.31
C ALA A 417 -7.34 7.02 -11.34
N ALA A 418 -7.80 8.00 -12.12
CA ALA A 418 -7.22 9.34 -12.19
C ALA A 418 -7.28 10.11 -10.86
N MET A 419 -8.34 9.91 -10.05
CA MET A 419 -8.46 10.54 -8.74
C MET A 419 -7.33 10.11 -7.79
N LEU A 420 -6.86 8.86 -7.93
CA LEU A 420 -5.81 8.27 -7.11
C LEU A 420 -4.41 8.41 -7.71
N ASP A 421 -4.26 9.17 -8.81
CA ASP A 421 -3.04 9.25 -9.61
C ASP A 421 -2.54 7.86 -10.06
N LEU A 422 -3.46 6.94 -10.34
CA LEU A 422 -3.16 5.59 -10.82
C LEU A 422 -3.38 5.52 -12.33
N HIS A 423 -2.29 5.62 -13.09
CA HIS A 423 -2.28 5.51 -14.55
C HIS A 423 -1.53 4.23 -14.97
N PRO A 424 -2.22 3.13 -15.31
CA PRO A 424 -1.57 1.90 -15.71
C PRO A 424 -0.79 2.09 -17.02
N PRO A 425 0.51 1.75 -17.07
CA PRO A 425 1.34 1.96 -18.26
C PRO A 425 0.83 1.25 -19.52
N GLU A 426 0.17 0.10 -19.34
CA GLU A 426 -0.33 -0.75 -20.43
C GLU A 426 -1.55 -0.13 -21.14
N LEU A 427 -2.33 0.70 -20.44
CA LEU A 427 -3.53 1.34 -20.99
C LEU A 427 -3.24 2.71 -21.64
N GLU A 428 -2.09 3.33 -21.35
CA GLU A 428 -1.66 4.57 -22.00
C GLU A 428 -1.24 4.35 -23.47
N ALA A 429 -0.79 3.13 -23.81
CA ALA A 429 -0.35 2.80 -25.17
C ALA A 429 -1.50 2.82 -26.20
N GLU A 430 -2.73 2.47 -25.79
CA GLU A 430 -3.90 2.43 -26.68
C GLU A 430 -4.55 3.80 -26.89
N ALA A 431 -4.40 4.73 -25.94
CA ALA A 431 -5.00 6.07 -26.02
C ALA A 431 -4.24 7.04 -26.96
N SER A 432 -3.02 6.69 -27.40
CA SER A 432 -2.18 7.55 -28.24
C SER A 432 -2.43 7.43 -29.74
N VAL A 433 -3.38 6.58 -30.18
CA VAL A 433 -3.72 6.41 -31.60
C VAL A 433 -5.11 6.98 -31.90
N SER A 434 -5.24 8.30 -31.81
CA SER A 434 -6.41 8.98 -32.40
C SER A 434 -6.27 9.01 -33.93
N PRO A 435 -7.28 8.59 -34.71
CA PRO A 435 -7.27 8.73 -36.15
C PRO A 435 -7.51 10.19 -36.55
N ASP A 436 -6.62 10.68 -37.40
CA ASP A 436 -6.61 12.01 -37.98
C ASP A 436 -7.97 12.38 -38.60
N ALA A 437 -8.57 13.46 -38.11
CA ALA A 437 -9.84 13.99 -38.56
C ALA A 437 -9.69 14.57 -39.97
N THR A 438 -10.51 14.05 -40.89
CA THR A 438 -10.53 14.43 -42.29
C THR A 438 -11.13 15.82 -42.47
N SER A 439 -10.40 16.67 -43.22
CA SER A 439 -10.84 17.94 -43.79
C SER A 439 -12.13 17.81 -44.60
N GLU A 440 -13.09 18.70 -44.35
CA GLU A 440 -14.28 18.95 -45.17
C GLU A 440 -13.93 19.45 -46.59
N ALA A 441 -14.68 18.98 -47.59
CA ALA A 441 -15.25 19.85 -48.65
C ALA A 441 -16.32 19.11 -49.52
N ALA A 442 -17.55 19.65 -49.45
CA ALA A 442 -18.42 20.01 -50.57
C ALA A 442 -19.27 18.98 -51.38
N VAL A 443 -20.58 18.99 -51.06
CA VAL A 443 -21.80 19.16 -51.93
C VAL A 443 -22.21 18.05 -52.93
N SER A 444 -23.37 17.40 -52.71
CA SER A 444 -24.65 17.65 -53.44
C SER A 444 -25.72 16.54 -53.31
N SER A 445 -26.95 16.98 -53.00
CA SER A 445 -28.28 16.56 -53.47
C SER A 445 -28.69 15.07 -53.64
N ALA A 446 -29.70 14.70 -52.83
CA ALA A 446 -31.02 14.14 -53.18
C ALA A 446 -31.15 12.95 -54.16
N LYS A 447 -31.65 11.80 -53.66
CA LYS A 447 -32.96 11.24 -54.08
C LYS A 447 -33.41 10.01 -53.28
N GLU A 448 -34.70 10.05 -53.00
CA GLU A 448 -35.67 9.04 -52.59
C GLU A 448 -35.79 7.84 -53.56
N LYS A 449 -35.79 6.59 -53.06
CA LYS A 449 -36.86 5.58 -53.27
C LYS A 449 -36.54 4.16 -52.75
N GLU A 450 -37.62 3.53 -52.26
CA GLU A 450 -37.94 2.10 -52.13
C GLU A 450 -37.29 1.21 -53.22
N THR A 451 -37.02 -0.08 -53.06
CA THR A 451 -37.99 -1.17 -52.81
C THR A 451 -37.24 -2.52 -52.72
N ILE A 452 -37.61 -3.35 -51.75
CA ILE A 452 -37.86 -4.82 -51.71
C ILE A 452 -37.05 -5.79 -52.61
N GLY A 453 -36.52 -6.83 -51.94
CA GLY A 453 -36.55 -8.26 -52.34
C GLY A 453 -35.33 -8.79 -53.11
N THR A 454 -34.91 -10.05 -53.07
CA THR A 454 -35.21 -11.30 -52.34
C THR A 454 -34.09 -12.29 -52.81
N GLU A 455 -33.74 -13.32 -52.01
CA GLU A 455 -33.23 -14.64 -52.50
C GLU A 455 -31.86 -14.67 -53.26
N GLU A 456 -31.00 -15.69 -53.28
CA GLU A 456 -30.83 -16.99 -52.61
C GLU A 456 -29.47 -17.57 -53.15
N VAL A 457 -28.80 -18.40 -52.36
CA VAL A 457 -27.91 -19.54 -52.71
C VAL A 457 -26.55 -19.37 -53.45
N ALA A 458 -25.59 -20.16 -52.94
CA ALA A 458 -24.49 -20.90 -53.58
C ALA A 458 -23.04 -20.37 -53.55
N ASP A 459 -22.27 -21.01 -52.68
CA ASP A 459 -21.20 -21.97 -53.02
C ASP A 459 -19.80 -21.47 -53.40
N GLY A 460 -18.83 -22.03 -52.66
CA GLY A 460 -17.48 -22.41 -53.10
C GLY A 460 -16.47 -21.32 -53.48
N GLN A 461 -15.41 -21.15 -52.68
CA GLN A 461 -14.12 -21.78 -53.00
C GLN A 461 -12.99 -21.41 -52.02
N ASP A 462 -12.23 -22.46 -51.70
CA ASP A 462 -10.92 -22.48 -51.11
C ASP A 462 -9.93 -21.49 -51.75
N ALA A 463 -9.22 -20.72 -50.92
CA ALA A 463 -7.95 -20.12 -51.28
C ALA A 463 -6.93 -20.35 -50.16
N LYS A 464 -6.06 -21.33 -50.41
CA LYS A 464 -4.82 -21.60 -49.68
C LYS A 464 -3.93 -20.35 -49.68
N ILE A 465 -3.43 -19.96 -48.50
CA ILE A 465 -2.27 -19.09 -48.38
C ILE A 465 -1.15 -19.93 -47.75
N ASP A 466 -0.10 -20.13 -48.54
CA ASP A 466 1.13 -20.83 -48.19
C ASP A 466 1.88 -20.09 -47.08
N THR A 467 2.00 -20.73 -45.92
CA THR A 467 2.91 -20.33 -44.84
C THR A 467 4.32 -20.81 -45.15
N ASN A 468 5.26 -19.87 -45.22
CA ASN A 468 6.70 -20.09 -45.24
C ASN A 468 7.13 -20.98 -44.07
N ALA A 469 7.69 -22.15 -44.41
CA ALA A 469 8.22 -23.12 -43.48
C ALA A 469 9.75 -23.11 -43.53
N GLU A 470 10.40 -22.35 -42.64
CA GLU A 470 11.84 -22.50 -42.38
C GLU A 470 12.29 -22.00 -40.99
N GLU A 471 11.46 -22.18 -39.94
CA GLU A 471 11.89 -22.03 -38.53
C GLU A 471 11.42 -23.21 -37.62
N GLY A 472 10.94 -24.31 -38.21
CA GLY A 472 10.24 -25.39 -37.47
C GLY A 472 11.11 -26.51 -36.87
N ALA A 473 12.42 -26.55 -37.14
CA ALA A 473 13.28 -27.67 -36.73
C ALA A 473 13.93 -27.49 -35.34
N SER A 474 14.22 -26.26 -34.91
CA SER A 474 14.89 -26.00 -33.63
C SER A 474 13.94 -26.09 -32.42
N ARG A 475 12.70 -25.60 -32.56
CA ARG A 475 11.69 -25.64 -31.49
C ARG A 475 11.15 -27.05 -31.17
N LYS A 476 11.17 -27.98 -32.13
CA LYS A 476 10.68 -29.36 -31.91
C LYS A 476 11.64 -30.20 -31.05
N ASN A 477 12.95 -29.97 -31.14
CA ASN A 477 13.93 -30.66 -30.29
C ASN A 477 13.92 -30.12 -28.84
N ALA A 478 13.74 -28.81 -28.64
CA ALA A 478 13.64 -28.22 -27.31
C ALA A 478 12.38 -28.68 -26.55
N LYS A 479 11.22 -28.74 -27.22
CA LYS A 479 9.97 -29.23 -26.61
C LYS A 479 10.04 -30.72 -26.20
N LEU A 480 10.79 -31.53 -26.95
CA LEU A 480 10.95 -32.96 -26.64
C LEU A 480 11.84 -33.21 -25.41
N ASP A 481 12.74 -32.27 -25.10
CA ASP A 481 13.63 -32.37 -23.94
C ASP A 481 12.92 -31.95 -22.65
N ILE A 482 12.13 -30.88 -22.69
CA ILE A 482 11.33 -30.39 -21.55
C ILE A 482 10.35 -31.46 -21.06
N ALA A 483 9.66 -32.16 -21.97
CA ALA A 483 8.73 -33.23 -21.58
C ALA A 483 9.43 -34.42 -20.88
N LYS A 484 10.65 -34.77 -21.32
CA LYS A 484 11.45 -35.83 -20.69
C LYS A 484 11.99 -35.40 -19.33
N GLN A 485 12.42 -34.15 -19.20
CA GLN A 485 12.85 -33.58 -17.92
C GLN A 485 11.68 -33.54 -16.94
N LYS A 486 10.50 -33.06 -17.37
CA LYS A 486 9.27 -33.07 -16.56
C LYS A 486 8.96 -34.47 -16.04
N ALA A 487 8.94 -35.48 -16.91
CA ALA A 487 8.66 -36.86 -16.50
C ALA A 487 9.69 -37.43 -15.50
N ARG A 488 10.96 -37.00 -15.57
CA ARG A 488 11.99 -37.37 -14.59
C ARG A 488 11.74 -36.70 -13.24
N VAL A 489 11.44 -35.41 -13.24
CA VAL A 489 11.13 -34.64 -12.04
C VAL A 489 9.88 -35.19 -11.36
N ASP A 490 8.80 -35.45 -12.13
CA ASP A 490 7.56 -36.04 -11.61
C ASP A 490 7.81 -37.37 -10.88
N LYS A 491 8.68 -38.22 -11.46
CA LYS A 491 9.05 -39.50 -10.84
C LYS A 491 9.80 -39.30 -9.52
N VAL A 492 10.67 -38.29 -9.42
CA VAL A 492 11.39 -37.96 -8.17
C VAL A 492 10.41 -37.41 -7.13
N LEU A 493 9.50 -36.52 -7.52
CA LEU A 493 8.51 -35.93 -6.62
C LEU A 493 7.58 -36.98 -6.00
N VAL A 494 7.16 -38.00 -6.76
CA VAL A 494 6.39 -39.13 -6.22
C VAL A 494 7.19 -39.92 -5.17
N GLN A 495 8.51 -40.05 -5.34
CA GLN A 495 9.35 -40.71 -4.33
C GLN A 495 9.53 -39.83 -3.08
N CYS A 496 9.70 -38.52 -3.26
CA CYS A 496 9.76 -37.56 -2.15
C CYS A 496 8.45 -37.55 -1.35
N GLN A 497 7.30 -37.59 -2.02
CA GLN A 497 5.99 -37.69 -1.38
C GLN A 497 5.92 -38.89 -0.45
N LYS A 498 6.30 -40.07 -0.95
CA LYS A 498 6.25 -41.29 -0.16
C LYS A 498 7.14 -41.19 1.08
N LYS A 499 8.37 -40.69 0.92
CA LYS A 499 9.28 -40.49 2.06
C LYS A 499 8.75 -39.46 3.06
N MET A 500 8.24 -38.34 2.56
CA MET A 500 7.66 -37.28 3.39
C MET A 500 6.45 -37.81 4.16
N GLN A 501 5.59 -38.59 3.51
CA GLN A 501 4.47 -39.25 4.14
C GLN A 501 4.93 -40.20 5.26
N ASP A 502 5.94 -41.05 4.99
CA ASP A 502 6.49 -41.98 5.98
C ASP A 502 7.11 -41.24 7.18
N GLU A 503 7.90 -40.18 6.93
CA GLU A 503 8.57 -39.38 7.97
C GLU A 503 7.59 -38.56 8.81
N VAL A 504 6.63 -37.88 8.17
CA VAL A 504 5.61 -37.10 8.88
C VAL A 504 4.70 -38.01 9.69
N SER A 505 4.31 -39.17 9.14
CA SER A 505 3.50 -40.16 9.88
C SER A 505 4.25 -40.66 11.11
N SER A 506 5.54 -40.97 10.95
CA SER A 506 6.40 -41.38 12.07
C SER A 506 6.57 -40.28 13.11
N LEU A 507 6.70 -39.02 12.69
CA LEU A 507 6.89 -37.87 13.59
C LEU A 507 5.63 -37.58 14.41
N LEU A 508 4.46 -37.67 13.78
CA LEU A 508 3.17 -37.38 14.41
C LEU A 508 2.59 -38.60 15.16
N GLY A 509 3.13 -39.80 14.95
CA GLY A 509 2.62 -41.03 15.55
C GLY A 509 1.23 -41.42 15.03
N THR A 510 0.88 -40.98 13.81
CA THR A 510 -0.40 -41.26 13.16
C THR A 510 -0.18 -41.46 11.66
N ASP A 511 -0.98 -42.33 11.02
CA ASP A 511 -0.86 -42.57 9.59
C ASP A 511 -1.39 -41.36 8.80
N VAL A 512 -0.47 -40.57 8.25
CA VAL A 512 -0.77 -39.50 7.31
C VAL A 512 -0.77 -40.10 5.91
N VAL A 513 -1.79 -39.79 5.12
CA VAL A 513 -1.86 -40.18 3.71
C VAL A 513 -1.83 -38.91 2.88
N MET A 514 -0.86 -38.82 1.97
CA MET A 514 -0.78 -37.72 1.01
C MET A 514 -1.29 -38.24 -0.33
N GLU A 515 -2.39 -37.67 -0.83
CA GLU A 515 -2.98 -38.05 -2.12
C GLU A 515 -2.97 -36.87 -3.09
N ASN A 516 -3.16 -37.15 -4.39
CA ASN A 516 -3.37 -36.13 -5.44
C ASN A 516 -2.23 -35.11 -5.62
N ILE A 517 -1.00 -35.60 -5.84
CA ILE A 517 0.05 -34.71 -6.34
C ILE A 517 -0.31 -34.21 -7.74
N ASP A 518 -0.37 -32.89 -7.86
CA ASP A 518 -0.52 -32.18 -9.13
C ASP A 518 0.76 -31.38 -9.41
N ASN A 519 1.58 -31.87 -10.34
CA ASN A 519 2.81 -31.22 -10.73
C ASN A 519 2.58 -30.35 -11.98
N LYS A 520 2.45 -29.04 -11.75
CA LYS A 520 2.35 -28.04 -12.79
C LYS A 520 3.58 -27.14 -12.80
N LEU A 521 3.92 -26.64 -13.98
CA LEU A 521 4.91 -25.59 -14.13
C LEU A 521 4.15 -24.28 -14.01
N ILE A 522 4.37 -23.57 -12.92
CA ILE A 522 3.61 -22.37 -12.57
C ILE A 522 4.58 -21.21 -12.36
N ASN A 523 4.21 -20.02 -12.80
CA ASN A 523 4.99 -18.83 -12.51
C ASN A 523 4.62 -18.29 -11.11
N LYS A 524 5.38 -17.31 -10.62
CA LYS A 524 5.16 -16.76 -9.27
C LYS A 524 3.77 -16.11 -9.15
N GLU A 525 3.31 -15.40 -10.18
CA GLU A 525 2.00 -14.74 -10.18
C GLU A 525 0.89 -15.79 -10.16
N ASP A 526 0.85 -16.70 -11.13
CA ASP A 526 -0.14 -17.77 -11.22
C ASP A 526 -0.22 -18.58 -9.92
N PHE A 527 0.91 -18.84 -9.25
CA PHE A 527 0.94 -19.55 -7.98
C PHE A 527 0.12 -18.81 -6.92
N PHE A 528 0.34 -17.50 -6.76
CA PHE A 528 -0.37 -16.69 -5.78
C PHE A 528 -1.82 -16.37 -6.16
N PHE A 529 -2.16 -16.37 -7.45
CA PHE A 529 -3.50 -16.01 -7.92
C PHE A 529 -4.45 -17.21 -8.10
N GLU A 530 -3.94 -18.36 -8.55
CA GLU A 530 -4.77 -19.50 -8.94
C GLU A 530 -4.68 -20.69 -7.97
N GLU A 531 -3.52 -20.95 -7.36
CA GLU A 531 -3.28 -22.21 -6.63
C GLU A 531 -3.34 -22.07 -5.10
N VAL A 532 -3.03 -20.90 -4.52
CA VAL A 532 -3.18 -20.66 -3.07
C VAL A 532 -4.38 -19.78 -2.74
N SER A 533 -5.23 -20.27 -1.83
CA SER A 533 -6.33 -19.49 -1.23
C SER A 533 -6.29 -19.56 0.29
N GLY A 534 -6.71 -18.49 0.98
CA GLY A 534 -6.76 -18.42 2.44
C GLY A 534 -5.42 -18.15 3.14
N LYS A 535 -5.38 -18.30 4.47
CA LYS A 535 -4.15 -18.12 5.27
C LYS A 535 -3.22 -19.32 5.09
N GLN A 536 -2.11 -19.11 4.40
CA GLN A 536 -1.13 -20.15 4.07
C GLN A 536 0.15 -19.96 4.88
N VAL A 537 0.79 -21.07 5.29
CA VAL A 537 2.14 -21.06 5.85
C VAL A 537 3.09 -21.51 4.75
N LEU A 538 3.96 -20.58 4.32
CA LEU A 538 4.97 -20.85 3.29
C LEU A 538 6.27 -21.28 3.97
N ALA A 539 6.75 -22.48 3.65
CA ALA A 539 8.08 -22.93 4.03
C ALA A 539 9.02 -22.78 2.83
N THR A 540 10.01 -21.89 2.93
CA THR A 540 11.06 -21.75 1.91
C THR A 540 12.06 -22.90 2.05
N MET A 541 12.29 -23.63 0.97
CA MET A 541 13.27 -24.72 0.92
C MET A 541 14.38 -24.37 -0.07
N ASP A 542 15.62 -24.39 0.39
CA ASP A 542 16.80 -24.27 -0.48
C ASP A 542 17.11 -25.63 -1.11
N VAL A 543 17.26 -25.66 -2.44
CA VAL A 543 17.73 -26.86 -3.14
C VAL A 543 19.25 -26.83 -3.20
N VAL A 544 19.90 -27.72 -2.46
CA VAL A 544 21.37 -27.81 -2.39
C VAL A 544 21.85 -29.13 -3.02
N GLY A 545 22.75 -29.06 -3.99
CA GLY A 545 23.32 -30.21 -4.69
C GLY A 545 23.77 -29.87 -6.12
N ASP A 546 24.47 -30.79 -6.79
CA ASP A 546 24.81 -30.66 -8.21
C ASP A 546 23.53 -30.90 -9.04
N ILE A 547 22.89 -29.82 -9.51
CA ILE A 547 21.66 -29.85 -10.33
C ILE A 547 21.99 -30.16 -11.80
#